data_AF-A0A958UIP1-F1
#
_entry.id   AF-A0A958UIP1-F1
#
_cell.length_a   1.000
_cell.length_b   1.000
_cell.length_c   1.000
_cell.angle_alpha   90.00
_cell.angle_beta   90.00
_cell.angle_gamma   90.00
#
_symmetry.space_group_name_H-M   'P 1'
#
loop_
_entity.id
_entity.type
_entity.pdbx_description
1 polymer ?
#
loop_
_entity_poly.entity_id
_entity_poly.type
_entity_poly.pdbx_seq_one_letter_code
_entity_poly.pdbx_strand_id
1 'polypeptide(L)'
;FKSKWTNETYANKLSEDEKLESLTKDFPRIFNHLLPFKERAIKRYDQGDYWWELRNCAYYDLFEKPKIIFPNLQNTNKFCFDSIGTFVNAPAVFLPVDSKALLCVLNSKIVWEFLKSICVVRSGGYIEVKPQYFEQIPIPEIKNESALESKANTVIELVNDFQILASRFQNYISSQFSLEKLTRKLENWHELDFADFIKELNKAIKKAGGTPLTKKDEFEWLELFEDNKKKAQELQTQITQTEKTIDTMVYDLYGLTEEERDTVENS
;
A
#
# COMPACT_ATOMS: atom_id res chain seq x y z
N PHE A 1 7.27 -1.06 -24.27
CA PHE A 1 7.85 0.20 -24.81
C PHE A 1 6.75 1.24 -24.95
N LYS A 2 7.06 2.53 -24.75
CA LYS A 2 6.10 3.62 -25.03
C LYS A 2 5.85 3.72 -26.54
N SER A 3 4.69 4.25 -26.93
CA SER A 3 4.37 4.50 -28.33
C SER A 3 5.48 5.31 -29.01
N LYS A 4 5.81 4.97 -30.26
CA LYS A 4 6.84 5.61 -31.12
C LYS A 4 8.29 5.35 -30.71
N TRP A 5 8.54 4.78 -29.53
CA TRP A 5 9.89 4.53 -29.04
C TRP A 5 10.70 3.64 -30.00
N THR A 6 10.06 2.64 -30.62
CA THR A 6 10.75 1.77 -31.56
C THR A 6 11.19 2.53 -32.81
N ASN A 7 10.38 3.47 -33.29
CA ASN A 7 10.74 4.33 -34.43
C ASN A 7 11.87 5.31 -34.10
N GLU A 8 11.88 5.85 -32.89
CA GLU A 8 12.95 6.73 -32.41
C GLU A 8 14.29 5.98 -32.23
N THR A 9 14.23 4.78 -31.64
CA THR A 9 15.42 3.99 -31.28
C THR A 9 16.05 3.28 -32.48
N TYR A 10 15.21 2.76 -33.39
CA TYR A 10 15.64 1.99 -34.56
C TYR A 10 15.30 2.75 -35.85
N ALA A 11 15.57 4.05 -35.89
CA ALA A 11 15.25 4.93 -37.01
C ALA A 11 15.92 4.51 -38.34
N ASN A 12 17.04 3.78 -38.26
CA ASN A 12 17.77 3.25 -39.42
C ASN A 12 17.21 1.92 -39.97
N LYS A 13 16.16 1.37 -39.35
CA LYS A 13 15.49 0.14 -39.80
C LYS A 13 14.22 0.51 -40.57
N LEU A 14 14.02 -0.10 -41.73
CA LEU A 14 12.95 0.28 -42.66
C LEU A 14 11.70 -0.58 -42.45
N SER A 15 11.85 -1.86 -42.10
CA SER A 15 10.72 -2.77 -41.90
C SER A 15 10.41 -3.04 -40.42
N GLU A 16 9.17 -3.50 -40.16
CA GLU A 16 8.76 -3.99 -38.83
C GLU A 16 9.60 -5.19 -38.39
N ASP A 17 9.90 -6.12 -39.31
CA ASP A 17 10.69 -7.32 -39.01
C ASP A 17 12.14 -6.98 -38.64
N GLU A 18 12.76 -6.01 -39.32
CA GLU A 18 14.11 -5.54 -38.99
C GLU A 18 14.16 -4.88 -37.59
N LYS A 19 13.10 -4.16 -37.23
CA LYS A 19 12.95 -3.55 -35.89
C LYS A 19 12.74 -4.63 -34.83
N LEU A 20 11.89 -5.62 -35.10
CA LEU A 20 11.64 -6.76 -34.21
C LEU A 20 12.88 -7.61 -34.00
N GLU A 21 13.68 -7.85 -35.04
CA GLU A 21 14.96 -8.57 -34.94
C GLU A 21 15.93 -7.83 -34.02
N SER A 22 16.08 -6.52 -34.24
CA SER A 22 16.95 -5.66 -33.42
C SER A 22 16.49 -5.63 -31.96
N LEU A 23 15.19 -5.50 -31.73
CA LEU A 23 14.57 -5.56 -30.42
C LEU A 23 14.76 -6.92 -29.71
N THR A 24 14.65 -8.02 -30.44
CA THR A 24 14.85 -9.37 -29.89
C THR A 24 16.30 -9.58 -29.50
N LYS A 25 17.23 -8.99 -30.23
CA LYS A 25 18.67 -9.00 -29.90
C LYS A 25 18.99 -8.14 -28.68
N ASP A 26 18.43 -6.94 -28.60
CA ASP A 26 18.71 -6.00 -27.52
C ASP A 26 17.99 -6.36 -26.21
N PHE A 27 16.79 -6.95 -26.31
CA PHE A 27 15.94 -7.33 -25.18
C PHE A 27 15.45 -8.79 -25.27
N PRO A 28 16.36 -9.78 -25.30
CA PRO A 28 16.00 -11.18 -25.58
C PRO A 28 15.04 -11.77 -24.55
N ARG A 29 15.20 -11.43 -23.26
CA ARG A 29 14.30 -11.92 -22.21
C ARG A 29 12.87 -11.40 -22.38
N ILE A 30 12.71 -10.14 -22.78
CA ILE A 30 11.41 -9.51 -22.98
C ILE A 30 10.72 -10.12 -24.20
N PHE A 31 11.44 -10.22 -25.33
CA PHE A 31 10.83 -10.74 -26.56
C PHE A 31 10.58 -12.25 -26.52
N ASN A 32 11.41 -13.03 -25.82
CA ASN A 32 11.11 -14.44 -25.56
C ASN A 32 9.79 -14.60 -24.79
N HIS A 33 9.45 -13.65 -23.92
CA HIS A 33 8.17 -13.64 -23.21
C HIS A 33 7.00 -13.11 -24.07
N LEU A 34 7.22 -12.10 -24.91
CA LEU A 34 6.17 -11.45 -25.71
C LEU A 34 5.79 -12.21 -26.98
N LEU A 35 6.74 -12.87 -27.65
CA LEU A 35 6.53 -13.55 -28.93
C LEU A 35 5.41 -14.61 -28.91
N PRO A 36 5.25 -15.43 -27.85
CA PRO A 36 4.11 -16.35 -27.72
C PRO A 36 2.74 -15.66 -27.81
N PHE A 37 2.68 -14.35 -27.57
CA PHE A 37 1.44 -13.56 -27.58
C PHE A 37 1.27 -12.69 -28.83
N LYS A 38 2.18 -12.77 -29.82
CA LYS A 38 2.21 -11.91 -31.02
C LYS A 38 0.86 -11.83 -31.73
N GLU A 39 0.26 -12.97 -32.07
CA GLU A 39 -1.02 -13.01 -32.81
C GLU A 39 -2.16 -12.30 -32.08
N ARG A 40 -2.21 -12.42 -30.75
CA ARG A 40 -3.21 -11.75 -29.91
C ARG A 40 -2.88 -10.27 -29.77
N ALA A 41 -1.61 -9.92 -29.65
CA ALA A 41 -1.16 -8.55 -29.48
C ALA A 41 -1.39 -7.69 -30.73
N ILE A 42 -1.20 -8.25 -31.94
CA ILE A 42 -1.49 -7.59 -33.23
C ILE A 42 -2.98 -7.20 -33.34
N LYS A 43 -3.87 -8.01 -32.75
CA LYS A 43 -5.33 -7.78 -32.77
C LYS A 43 -5.80 -6.72 -31.77
N ARG A 44 -4.92 -6.17 -30.93
CA ARG A 44 -5.31 -5.13 -29.97
C ARG A 44 -5.71 -3.86 -30.71
N TYR A 45 -6.85 -3.31 -30.30
CA TYR A 45 -7.26 -1.98 -30.73
C TYR A 45 -6.31 -0.90 -30.18
N ASP A 46 -6.01 -1.01 -28.89
CA ASP A 46 -5.16 -0.07 -28.16
C ASP A 46 -3.69 -0.51 -28.19
N GLN A 47 -2.89 0.05 -29.12
CA GLN A 47 -1.44 -0.17 -29.21
C GLN A 47 -0.70 1.08 -29.72
N GLY A 48 0.63 1.04 -29.69
CA GLY A 48 1.48 2.05 -30.34
C GLY A 48 1.57 1.81 -31.85
N ASP A 49 2.70 2.19 -32.45
CA ASP A 49 2.92 1.97 -33.89
C ASP A 49 3.10 0.46 -34.21
N TYR A 50 3.53 -0.31 -33.21
CA TYR A 50 3.79 -1.75 -33.31
C TYR A 50 3.06 -2.56 -32.23
N TRP A 51 2.83 -3.85 -32.49
CA TRP A 51 2.09 -4.73 -31.57
C TRP A 51 2.76 -4.95 -30.21
N TRP A 52 4.07 -4.68 -30.08
CA TRP A 52 4.81 -4.72 -28.81
C TRP A 52 4.83 -3.37 -28.07
N GLU A 53 4.28 -2.31 -28.66
CA GLU A 53 4.17 -1.00 -28.02
C GLU A 53 2.85 -0.85 -27.25
N LEU A 54 2.92 -0.12 -26.14
CA LEU A 54 1.74 0.34 -25.42
C LEU A 54 1.09 1.50 -26.19
N ARG A 55 -0.24 1.63 -26.08
CA ARG A 55 -0.95 2.83 -26.57
C ARG A 55 -0.37 4.08 -25.92
N ASN A 56 -0.37 5.19 -26.66
CA ASN A 56 0.01 6.48 -26.10
C ASN A 56 -1.06 6.94 -25.09
N CYS A 57 -0.65 7.21 -23.84
CA CYS A 57 -1.53 7.77 -22.80
C CYS A 57 -0.91 9.08 -22.29
N ALA A 58 -1.73 10.13 -22.21
CA ALA A 58 -1.29 11.46 -21.79
C ALA A 58 -0.82 11.54 -20.32
N TYR A 59 -1.05 10.48 -19.53
CA TYR A 59 -0.83 10.46 -18.09
C TYR A 59 0.29 9.52 -17.65
N TYR A 60 1.07 8.89 -18.54
CA TYR A 60 2.13 7.97 -18.12
C TYR A 60 3.17 8.64 -17.24
N ASP A 61 3.62 9.83 -17.61
CA ASP A 61 4.60 10.60 -16.84
C ASP A 61 4.07 11.00 -15.45
N LEU A 62 2.74 10.97 -15.23
CA LEU A 62 2.13 11.24 -13.93
C LEU A 62 2.31 10.08 -12.95
N PHE A 63 2.58 8.85 -13.42
CA PHE A 63 2.94 7.75 -12.53
C PHE A 63 4.33 7.95 -11.91
N GLU A 64 5.21 8.72 -12.53
CA GLU A 64 6.56 8.93 -12.00
C GLU A 64 6.62 10.12 -11.03
N LYS A 65 5.57 10.95 -10.98
CA LYS A 65 5.47 12.09 -10.07
C LYS A 65 5.02 11.65 -8.68
N PRO A 66 5.35 12.44 -7.63
CA PRO A 66 4.72 12.28 -6.32
C PRO A 66 3.20 12.31 -6.45
N LYS A 67 2.54 11.37 -5.77
CA LYS A 67 1.10 11.17 -5.89
C LYS A 67 0.50 10.54 -4.66
N ILE A 68 -0.79 10.78 -4.45
CA ILE A 68 -1.61 10.05 -3.48
C ILE A 68 -2.32 8.91 -4.21
N ILE A 69 -2.26 7.70 -3.67
CA ILE A 69 -2.83 6.48 -4.23
C ILE A 69 -3.87 5.93 -3.26
N PHE A 70 -4.98 5.41 -3.78
CA PHE A 70 -5.99 4.75 -2.96
C PHE A 70 -6.74 3.67 -3.75
N PRO A 71 -7.19 2.58 -3.10
CA PRO A 71 -7.98 1.54 -3.77
C PRO A 71 -9.45 1.98 -3.92
N ASN A 72 -10.13 1.51 -4.97
CA ASN A 72 -11.58 1.75 -5.14
C ASN A 72 -12.44 1.10 -4.04
N LEU A 73 -11.98 0.02 -3.39
CA LEU A 73 -12.73 -0.67 -2.35
C LEU A 73 -12.02 -0.52 -1.00
N GLN A 74 -12.66 0.13 -0.04
CA GLN A 74 -12.08 0.52 1.25
C GLN A 74 -13.02 0.18 2.40
N ASN A 75 -12.52 -0.36 3.50
CA ASN A 75 -13.28 -0.58 4.75
C ASN A 75 -12.72 0.22 5.93
N THR A 76 -11.68 1.00 5.66
CA THR A 76 -11.05 2.01 6.49
C THR A 76 -10.46 3.04 5.52
N ASN A 77 -10.06 4.23 5.99
CA ASN A 77 -9.26 5.14 5.17
C ASN A 77 -7.95 4.45 4.73
N LYS A 78 -7.65 4.52 3.43
CA LYS A 78 -6.48 3.86 2.81
C LYS A 78 -5.82 4.75 1.75
N PHE A 79 -5.64 6.05 2.06
CA PHE A 79 -4.87 6.94 1.21
C PHE A 79 -3.39 6.82 1.53
N CYS A 80 -2.57 6.59 0.52
CA CYS A 80 -1.13 6.38 0.63
C CYS A 80 -0.39 7.43 -0.20
N PHE A 81 0.69 7.98 0.33
CA PHE A 81 1.57 8.87 -0.42
C PHE A 81 2.70 8.07 -1.08
N ASP A 82 2.86 8.23 -2.38
CA ASP A 82 3.91 7.61 -3.17
C ASP A 82 4.86 8.67 -3.71
N SER A 83 6.11 8.61 -3.26
CA SER A 83 7.20 9.49 -3.71
C SER A 83 8.19 8.80 -4.63
N ILE A 84 8.02 7.51 -4.93
CA ILE A 84 9.00 6.70 -5.67
C ILE A 84 8.56 6.33 -7.09
N GLY A 85 7.37 6.77 -7.52
CA GLY A 85 6.89 6.53 -8.87
C GLY A 85 6.26 5.15 -9.06
N THR A 86 5.52 4.65 -8.07
CA THR A 86 4.89 3.33 -8.12
C THR A 86 3.80 3.26 -9.20
N PHE A 87 3.81 2.21 -10.01
CA PHE A 87 2.75 1.94 -10.99
C PHE A 87 1.62 1.13 -10.35
N VAL A 88 0.38 1.59 -10.51
CA VAL A 88 -0.81 0.92 -9.97
C VAL A 88 -1.76 0.52 -11.09
N ASN A 89 -2.43 -0.61 -10.90
CA ASN A 89 -3.45 -1.10 -11.81
C ASN A 89 -4.85 -0.72 -11.34
N ALA A 90 -5.77 -0.56 -12.29
CA ALA A 90 -7.18 -0.44 -11.98
C ALA A 90 -7.66 -1.66 -11.16
N PRO A 91 -8.58 -1.48 -10.19
CA PRO A 91 -9.35 -0.27 -9.94
C PRO A 91 -8.71 0.69 -8.91
N ALA A 92 -7.40 0.62 -8.64
CA ALA A 92 -6.75 1.67 -7.84
C ALA A 92 -6.75 3.01 -8.60
N VAL A 93 -6.83 4.10 -7.84
CA VAL A 93 -6.82 5.48 -8.33
C VAL A 93 -5.57 6.17 -7.80
N PHE A 94 -5.04 7.12 -8.56
CA PHE A 94 -4.00 8.03 -8.08
C PHE A 94 -4.34 9.48 -8.40
N LEU A 95 -3.92 10.37 -7.51
CA LEU A 95 -4.00 11.82 -7.63
C LEU A 95 -2.55 12.36 -7.66
N PRO A 96 -2.06 12.90 -8.80
CA PRO A 96 -0.68 13.36 -8.94
C PRO A 96 -0.44 14.70 -8.23
N VAL A 97 -0.39 14.64 -6.90
CA VAL A 97 -0.17 15.77 -5.99
C VAL A 97 0.94 15.45 -5.00
N ASP A 98 1.78 16.45 -4.75
CA ASP A 98 2.87 16.41 -3.78
C ASP A 98 2.47 17.19 -2.51
N SER A 99 1.50 16.67 -1.75
CA SER A 99 1.07 17.29 -0.49
C SER A 99 0.74 16.24 0.56
N LYS A 100 1.60 16.14 1.58
CA LYS A 100 1.36 15.28 2.74
C LYS A 100 0.35 15.90 3.71
N ALA A 101 0.13 17.22 3.66
CA ALA A 101 -0.96 17.82 4.41
C ALA A 101 -2.32 17.44 3.84
N LEU A 102 -2.47 17.38 2.52
CA LEU A 102 -3.67 16.81 1.90
C LEU A 102 -3.83 15.33 2.27
N LEU A 103 -2.75 14.55 2.31
CA LEU A 103 -2.78 13.15 2.78
C LEU A 103 -3.37 13.04 4.20
N CYS A 104 -2.98 13.94 5.12
CA CYS A 104 -3.55 14.01 6.46
C CYS A 104 -5.05 14.28 6.45
N VAL A 105 -5.51 15.26 5.66
CA VAL A 105 -6.94 15.56 5.52
C VAL A 105 -7.70 14.32 5.00
N LEU A 106 -7.19 13.70 3.94
CA LEU A 106 -7.85 12.55 3.31
C LEU A 106 -7.91 11.31 4.21
N ASN A 107 -6.92 11.10 5.08
CA ASN A 107 -6.94 10.00 6.05
C ASN A 107 -7.66 10.32 7.37
N SER A 108 -8.15 11.55 7.56
CA SER A 108 -8.88 11.92 8.79
C SER A 108 -10.20 11.19 8.94
N LYS A 109 -10.63 10.98 10.19
CA LYS A 109 -11.92 10.35 10.51
C LYS A 109 -13.11 11.11 9.95
N ILE A 110 -13.10 12.44 9.97
CA ILE A 110 -14.20 13.23 9.40
C ILE A 110 -14.37 12.99 7.89
N VAL A 111 -13.26 12.84 7.14
CA VAL A 111 -13.33 12.47 5.72
C VAL A 111 -13.81 11.03 5.55
N TRP A 112 -13.45 10.11 6.44
CA TRP A 112 -14.00 8.75 6.43
C TRP A 112 -15.52 8.74 6.63
N GLU A 113 -16.04 9.49 7.61
CA GLU A 113 -17.48 9.62 7.85
C GLU A 113 -18.20 10.21 6.66
N PHE A 114 -17.63 11.26 6.05
CA PHE A 114 -18.16 11.83 4.82
C PHE A 114 -18.21 10.79 3.70
N LEU A 115 -17.14 10.05 3.46
CA LEU A 115 -17.10 9.02 2.43
C LEU A 115 -18.12 7.90 2.71
N LYS A 116 -18.29 7.47 3.95
CA LYS A 116 -19.34 6.50 4.34
C LYS A 116 -20.74 7.02 4.02
N SER A 117 -20.98 8.33 4.12
CA SER A 117 -22.29 8.94 3.88
C SER A 117 -22.68 9.01 2.39
N ILE A 118 -21.70 9.10 1.48
CA ILE A 118 -21.96 9.29 0.03
C ILE A 118 -21.62 8.06 -0.83
N CYS A 119 -20.73 7.18 -0.37
CA CYS A 119 -20.28 6.04 -1.15
C CYS A 119 -21.27 4.87 -1.09
N VAL A 120 -21.26 4.03 -2.13
CA VAL A 120 -22.04 2.78 -2.14
C VAL A 120 -21.40 1.77 -1.19
N VAL A 121 -22.18 1.31 -0.23
CA VAL A 121 -21.80 0.25 0.72
C VAL A 121 -21.82 -1.12 0.03
N ARG A 122 -20.83 -1.95 0.37
CA ARG A 122 -20.62 -3.33 -0.06
C ARG A 122 -20.53 -4.25 1.17
N SER A 123 -20.52 -5.55 0.94
CA SER A 123 -20.45 -6.55 2.01
C SER A 123 -19.18 -6.36 2.87
N GLY A 124 -19.29 -6.61 4.19
CA GLY A 124 -18.16 -6.56 5.12
C GLY A 124 -17.71 -5.15 5.54
N GLY A 125 -18.59 -4.15 5.42
CA GLY A 125 -18.28 -2.77 5.80
C GLY A 125 -17.42 -2.01 4.80
N TYR A 126 -17.29 -2.52 3.58
CA TYR A 126 -16.57 -1.84 2.51
C TYR A 126 -17.43 -0.78 1.84
N ILE A 127 -16.81 0.32 1.39
CA ILE A 127 -17.38 1.35 0.53
C ILE A 127 -16.61 1.41 -0.79
N GLU A 128 -17.31 1.82 -1.85
CA GLU A 128 -16.73 1.98 -3.18
C GLU A 128 -16.36 3.45 -3.47
N VAL A 129 -15.08 3.81 -3.31
CA VAL A 129 -14.52 5.16 -3.47
C VAL A 129 -14.12 5.40 -4.93
N LYS A 130 -15.14 5.59 -5.79
CA LYS A 130 -14.95 6.02 -7.18
C LYS A 130 -14.53 7.50 -7.27
N PRO A 131 -13.86 7.94 -8.36
CA PRO A 131 -13.53 9.34 -8.59
C PRO A 131 -14.72 10.29 -8.37
N GLN A 132 -15.91 9.93 -8.85
CA GLN A 132 -17.14 10.72 -8.67
C GLN A 132 -17.54 10.99 -7.20
N TYR A 133 -17.15 10.13 -6.24
CA TYR A 133 -17.40 10.35 -4.81
C TYR A 133 -16.23 11.08 -4.16
N PHE A 134 -15.01 10.69 -4.53
CA PHE A 134 -13.78 11.33 -4.06
C PHE A 134 -13.75 12.83 -4.41
N GLU A 135 -14.18 13.21 -5.61
CA GLU A 135 -14.23 14.61 -6.06
C GLU A 135 -15.21 15.48 -5.26
N GLN A 136 -16.08 14.88 -4.45
CA GLN A 136 -17.03 15.60 -3.59
C GLN A 136 -16.48 15.90 -2.19
N ILE A 137 -15.29 15.38 -1.81
CA ILE A 137 -14.70 15.65 -0.49
C ILE A 137 -14.47 17.16 -0.35
N PRO A 138 -15.08 17.83 0.64
CA PRO A 138 -14.85 19.25 0.85
C PRO A 138 -13.43 19.47 1.37
N ILE A 139 -12.51 19.96 0.55
CA ILE A 139 -11.13 20.22 1.01
C ILE A 139 -11.09 21.59 1.74
N PRO A 140 -10.72 21.64 3.03
CA PRO A 140 -10.63 22.90 3.76
C PRO A 140 -9.40 23.70 3.29
N GLU A 141 -9.38 24.99 3.58
CA GLU A 141 -8.16 25.78 3.44
C GLU A 141 -7.11 25.28 4.46
N ILE A 142 -6.06 24.64 3.97
CA ILE A 142 -5.01 24.05 4.82
C ILE A 142 -4.13 25.17 5.38
N LYS A 143 -4.38 25.54 6.63
CA LYS A 143 -3.52 26.43 7.42
C LYS A 143 -2.41 25.61 8.07
N ASN A 144 -1.20 26.17 8.18
CA ASN A 144 -0.03 25.51 8.78
C ASN A 144 0.34 24.16 8.12
N GLU A 145 0.43 24.13 6.79
CA GLU A 145 0.79 22.94 6.01
C GLU A 145 2.02 22.20 6.59
N SER A 146 3.09 22.92 6.93
CA SER A 146 4.32 22.33 7.49
C SER A 146 4.11 21.53 8.77
N ALA A 147 3.15 21.91 9.61
CA ALA A 147 2.84 21.19 10.84
C ALA A 147 2.16 19.84 10.53
N LEU A 148 1.20 19.82 9.61
CA LEU A 148 0.56 18.58 9.15
C LEU A 148 1.56 17.68 8.42
N GLU A 149 2.40 18.24 7.55
CA GLU A 149 3.43 17.47 6.85
C GLU A 149 4.44 16.84 7.81
N SER A 150 4.85 17.58 8.86
CA SER A 150 5.72 17.04 9.91
C SER A 150 5.07 15.84 10.59
N LYS A 151 3.77 15.92 10.94
CA LYS A 151 3.03 14.79 11.54
C LYS A 151 2.87 13.63 10.58
N ALA A 152 2.58 13.90 9.30
CA ALA A 152 2.51 12.88 8.26
C ALA A 152 3.83 12.09 8.15
N ASN A 153 4.97 12.80 8.10
CA ASN A 153 6.30 12.19 8.07
C ASN A 153 6.53 11.31 9.30
N THR A 154 6.19 11.79 10.50
CA THR A 154 6.30 11.01 11.73
C THR A 154 5.47 9.73 11.68
N VAL A 155 4.21 9.78 11.23
CA VAL A 155 3.37 8.57 11.10
C VAL A 155 3.98 7.60 10.08
N ILE A 156 4.42 8.10 8.92
CA ILE A 156 5.05 7.28 7.87
C ILE A 156 6.30 6.56 8.41
N GLU A 157 7.16 7.26 9.14
CA GLU A 157 8.37 6.70 9.76
C GLU A 157 8.02 5.64 10.81
N LEU A 158 7.09 5.94 11.73
CA LEU A 158 6.67 5.01 12.78
C LEU A 158 6.03 3.73 12.19
N VAL A 159 5.18 3.87 11.17
CA VAL A 159 4.57 2.73 10.47
C VAL A 159 5.63 1.89 9.78
N ASN A 160 6.62 2.53 9.14
CA ASN A 160 7.73 1.83 8.51
C ASN A 160 8.56 1.05 9.54
N ASP A 161 8.90 1.67 10.68
CA ASP A 161 9.64 1.02 11.77
C ASP A 161 8.88 -0.17 12.36
N PHE A 162 7.55 -0.03 12.53
CA PHE A 162 6.68 -1.11 12.96
C PHE A 162 6.69 -2.27 11.96
N GLN A 163 6.54 -1.98 10.66
CA GLN A 163 6.56 -2.99 9.60
C GLN A 163 7.90 -3.72 9.53
N ILE A 164 9.02 -3.00 9.65
CA ILE A 164 10.37 -3.58 9.69
C ILE A 164 10.52 -4.50 10.91
N LEU A 165 10.12 -4.04 12.10
CA LEU A 165 10.19 -4.83 13.33
C LEU A 165 9.35 -6.11 13.22
N ALA A 166 8.09 -5.98 12.78
CA ALA A 166 7.17 -7.09 12.60
C ALA A 166 7.72 -8.10 11.59
N SER A 167 8.18 -7.64 10.43
CA SER A 167 8.72 -8.49 9.37
C SER A 167 10.01 -9.19 9.80
N ARG A 168 10.88 -8.51 10.55
CA ARG A 168 12.11 -9.10 11.08
C ARG A 168 11.80 -10.26 12.03
N PHE A 169 10.85 -10.08 12.94
CA PHE A 169 10.45 -11.15 13.86
C PHE A 169 9.76 -12.31 13.12
N GLN A 170 8.88 -12.01 12.16
CA GLN A 170 8.22 -12.99 11.29
C GLN A 170 9.24 -13.81 10.46
N ASN A 171 10.25 -13.16 9.90
CA ASN A 171 11.31 -13.80 9.14
C ASN A 171 12.20 -14.66 10.03
N TYR A 172 12.49 -14.18 11.24
CA TYR A 172 13.25 -14.95 12.23
C TYR A 172 12.52 -16.24 12.60
N ILE A 173 11.25 -16.19 13.00
CA ILE A 173 10.49 -17.39 13.35
C ILE A 173 10.32 -18.33 12.14
N SER A 174 10.09 -17.78 10.95
CA SER A 174 9.96 -18.58 9.73
C SER A 174 11.25 -19.30 9.40
N SER A 175 12.40 -18.64 9.53
CA SER A 175 13.71 -19.24 9.29
C SER A 175 14.11 -20.26 10.35
N GLN A 176 13.81 -20.00 11.63
CA GLN A 176 14.17 -20.92 12.73
C GLN A 176 13.42 -22.25 12.65
N PHE A 177 12.19 -22.23 12.14
CA PHE A 177 11.32 -23.41 12.11
C PHE A 177 10.96 -23.88 10.70
N SER A 178 11.66 -23.37 9.67
CA SER A 178 11.41 -23.70 8.25
C SER A 178 9.94 -23.56 7.86
N LEU A 179 9.28 -22.48 8.31
CA LEU A 179 7.87 -22.24 8.03
C LEU A 179 7.72 -21.58 6.66
N GLU A 180 7.07 -22.27 5.72
CA GLU A 180 6.78 -21.70 4.39
C GLU A 180 5.81 -20.52 4.46
N LYS A 181 4.87 -20.56 5.40
CA LYS A 181 3.84 -19.53 5.57
C LYS A 181 3.38 -19.43 7.03
N LEU A 182 3.29 -18.20 7.52
CA LEU A 182 2.73 -17.89 8.83
C LEU A 182 1.18 -17.87 8.80
N THR A 183 0.57 -18.19 9.93
CA THR A 183 -0.87 -17.99 10.13
C THR A 183 -1.16 -16.52 10.40
N ARG A 184 -2.39 -16.06 10.16
CA ARG A 184 -2.79 -14.67 10.48
C ARG A 184 -2.51 -14.28 11.93
N LYS A 185 -2.61 -15.22 12.88
CA LYS A 185 -2.27 -14.96 14.28
C LYS A 185 -0.77 -14.72 14.48
N LEU A 186 0.08 -15.50 13.80
CA LEU A 186 1.54 -15.33 13.87
C LEU A 186 2.04 -14.14 13.05
N GLU A 187 1.32 -13.74 12.01
CA GLU A 187 1.57 -12.45 11.33
C GLU A 187 1.31 -11.29 12.30
N ASN A 188 0.26 -11.39 13.14
CA ASN A 188 -0.11 -10.41 14.16
C ASN A 188 0.37 -10.82 15.57
N TRP A 189 1.59 -11.36 15.67
CA TRP A 189 2.17 -11.90 16.91
C TRP A 189 2.19 -10.90 18.07
N HIS A 190 2.29 -9.60 17.79
CA HIS A 190 2.33 -8.53 18.77
C HIS A 190 0.97 -8.30 19.48
N GLU A 191 -0.11 -8.87 18.96
CA GLU A 191 -1.45 -8.87 19.57
C GLU A 191 -1.66 -10.06 20.52
N LEU A 192 -0.78 -11.07 20.49
CA LEU A 192 -0.91 -12.28 21.29
C LEU A 192 -0.31 -12.10 22.68
N ASP A 193 -0.85 -12.80 23.68
CA ASP A 193 -0.09 -13.10 24.89
C ASP A 193 0.92 -14.23 24.63
N PHE A 194 1.89 -14.40 25.53
CA PHE A 194 2.94 -15.39 25.35
C PHE A 194 2.40 -16.83 25.23
N ALA A 195 1.35 -17.17 25.98
CA ALA A 195 0.79 -18.51 25.97
C ALA A 195 0.13 -18.83 24.62
N ASP A 196 -0.63 -17.87 24.07
CA ASP A 196 -1.24 -17.98 22.74
C ASP A 196 -0.19 -17.94 21.63
N PHE A 197 0.87 -17.14 21.77
CA PHE A 197 2.00 -17.15 20.82
C PHE A 197 2.64 -18.53 20.73
N ILE A 198 3.06 -19.12 21.87
CA ILE A 198 3.66 -20.46 21.91
C ILE A 198 2.71 -21.51 21.34
N LYS A 199 1.42 -21.42 21.67
CA LYS A 199 0.40 -22.34 21.15
C LYS A 199 0.27 -22.27 19.63
N GLU A 200 0.21 -21.07 19.06
CA GLU A 200 0.11 -20.91 17.59
C GLU A 200 1.41 -21.27 16.89
N LEU A 201 2.57 -20.95 17.49
CA LEU A 201 3.88 -21.33 16.98
C LEU A 201 4.04 -22.86 16.94
N ASN A 202 3.70 -23.55 18.03
CA ASN A 202 3.75 -25.01 18.09
C ASN A 202 2.80 -25.68 17.08
N LYS A 203 1.64 -25.09 16.79
CA LYS A 203 0.77 -25.58 15.71
C LYS A 203 1.43 -25.42 14.34
N ALA A 204 2.09 -24.30 14.08
CA ALA A 204 2.80 -24.05 12.83
C ALA A 204 3.98 -25.02 12.65
N ILE A 205 4.79 -25.21 13.70
CA ILE A 205 5.92 -26.15 13.71
C ILE A 205 5.45 -27.58 13.39
N LYS A 206 4.40 -28.06 14.06
CA LYS A 206 3.82 -29.40 13.80
C LYS A 206 3.38 -29.55 12.34
N LYS A 207 2.73 -28.52 11.80
CA LYS A 207 2.25 -28.52 10.40
C LYS A 207 3.41 -28.58 9.41
N ALA A 208 4.56 -27.98 9.73
CA ALA A 208 5.79 -28.06 8.96
C ALA A 208 6.58 -29.37 9.18
N GLY A 209 6.07 -30.32 9.98
CA GLY A 209 6.75 -31.58 10.29
C GLY A 209 7.85 -31.45 11.36
N GLY A 210 7.95 -30.30 12.02
CA GLY A 210 8.90 -30.06 13.10
C GLY A 210 8.43 -30.58 14.46
N THR A 211 9.36 -30.66 15.41
CA THR A 211 9.06 -31.03 16.80
C THR A 211 8.64 -29.78 17.59
N PRO A 212 7.51 -29.81 18.33
CA PRO A 212 7.09 -28.68 19.17
C PRO A 212 8.13 -28.32 20.23
N LEU A 213 8.13 -27.05 20.61
CA LEU A 213 8.94 -26.51 21.70
C LEU A 213 8.63 -27.24 23.02
N THR A 214 9.68 -27.65 23.72
CA THR A 214 9.61 -28.13 25.10
C THR A 214 9.40 -26.96 26.07
N LYS A 215 9.09 -27.24 27.34
CA LYS A 215 8.96 -26.18 28.36
C LYS A 215 10.25 -25.39 28.59
N LYS A 216 11.40 -26.01 28.36
CA LYS A 216 12.68 -25.31 28.41
C LYS A 216 12.82 -24.37 27.21
N ASP A 217 12.51 -24.85 26.01
CA ASP A 217 12.57 -24.02 24.81
C ASP A 217 11.58 -22.85 24.91
N GLU A 218 10.35 -23.08 25.38
CA GLU A 218 9.37 -22.02 25.65
C GLU A 218 9.98 -20.92 26.55
N PHE A 219 10.63 -21.29 27.65
CA PHE A 219 11.26 -20.31 28.54
C PHE A 219 12.33 -19.46 27.84
N GLU A 220 13.10 -20.04 26.91
CA GLU A 220 14.10 -19.31 26.11
C GLU A 220 13.46 -18.30 25.13
N TRP A 221 12.20 -18.51 24.72
CA TRP A 221 11.46 -17.59 23.85
C TRP A 221 10.79 -16.43 24.59
N LEU A 222 10.58 -16.53 25.91
CA LEU A 222 9.78 -15.58 26.67
C LEU A 222 10.30 -14.14 26.57
N GLU A 223 11.57 -13.92 26.89
CA GLU A 223 12.17 -12.59 26.87
C GLU A 223 12.22 -12.02 25.46
N LEU A 224 12.62 -12.84 24.48
CA LEU A 224 12.67 -12.42 23.07
C LEU A 224 11.29 -11.99 22.56
N PHE A 225 10.24 -12.74 22.88
CA PHE A 225 8.87 -12.41 22.47
C PHE A 225 8.39 -11.13 23.16
N GLU A 226 8.48 -11.04 24.49
CA GLU A 226 7.96 -9.91 25.25
C GLU A 226 8.67 -8.60 24.88
N ASP A 227 9.99 -8.64 24.66
CA ASP A 227 10.76 -7.46 24.23
C ASP A 227 10.34 -6.95 22.86
N ASN A 228 10.18 -7.85 21.88
CA ASN A 228 9.73 -7.45 20.54
C ASN A 228 8.27 -6.96 20.59
N LYS A 229 7.42 -7.61 21.39
CA LYS A 229 6.00 -7.26 21.53
C LYS A 229 5.86 -5.87 22.11
N LYS A 230 6.58 -5.59 23.20
CA LYS A 230 6.60 -4.26 23.82
C LYS A 230 7.01 -3.18 22.82
N LYS A 231 8.08 -3.38 22.06
CA LYS A 231 8.54 -2.43 21.04
C LYS A 231 7.48 -2.21 19.94
N ALA A 232 6.83 -3.27 19.49
CA ALA A 232 5.76 -3.17 18.49
C ALA A 232 4.55 -2.39 19.02
N GLN A 233 4.14 -2.66 20.26
CA GLN A 233 3.02 -1.97 20.91
C GLN A 233 3.33 -0.50 21.24
N GLU A 234 4.58 -0.18 21.59
CA GLU A 234 5.04 1.20 21.78
C GLU A 234 4.97 1.99 20.46
N LEU A 235 5.37 1.39 19.34
CA LEU A 235 5.22 2.01 18.01
C LEU A 235 3.74 2.20 17.65
N GLN A 236 2.89 1.19 17.84
CA GLN A 236 1.44 1.30 17.60
C GLN A 236 0.78 2.41 18.44
N THR A 237 1.21 2.56 19.69
CA THR A 237 0.73 3.63 20.57
C THR A 237 1.14 5.00 20.03
N GLN A 238 2.38 5.16 19.58
CA GLN A 238 2.87 6.42 18.99
C GLN A 238 2.17 6.76 17.67
N ILE A 239 1.92 5.76 16.82
CA ILE A 239 1.14 5.91 15.58
C ILE A 239 -0.25 6.45 15.92
N THR A 240 -0.98 5.73 16.78
CA THR A 240 -2.35 6.09 17.17
C THR A 240 -2.44 7.49 17.77
N GLN A 241 -1.49 7.85 18.63
CA GLN A 241 -1.46 9.18 19.26
C GLN A 241 -1.17 10.30 18.24
N THR A 242 -0.31 10.02 17.26
CA THR A 242 0.02 10.99 16.20
C THR A 242 -1.15 11.14 15.24
N GLU A 243 -1.81 10.06 14.85
CA GLU A 243 -3.05 10.08 14.05
C GLU A 243 -4.17 10.86 14.75
N LYS A 244 -4.39 10.63 16.05
CA LYS A 244 -5.36 11.43 16.84
C LYS A 244 -5.03 12.92 16.86
N THR A 245 -3.74 13.25 16.89
CA THR A 245 -3.29 14.64 16.80
C THR A 245 -3.61 15.23 15.43
N ILE A 246 -3.38 14.47 14.35
CA ILE A 246 -3.75 14.86 13.00
C ILE A 246 -5.27 15.06 12.88
N ASP A 247 -6.08 14.14 13.38
CA ASP A 247 -7.54 14.26 13.38
C ASP A 247 -7.98 15.56 14.05
N THR A 248 -7.43 15.87 15.24
CA THR A 248 -7.72 17.11 15.95
C THR A 248 -7.38 18.35 15.12
N MET A 249 -6.20 18.36 14.49
CA MET A 249 -5.79 19.47 13.61
C MET A 249 -6.71 19.60 12.39
N VAL A 250 -7.17 18.49 11.82
CA VAL A 250 -8.10 18.49 10.68
C VAL A 250 -9.49 18.96 11.12
N TYR A 251 -9.98 18.56 12.30
CA TYR A 251 -11.23 19.07 12.86
C TYR A 251 -11.20 20.60 13.03
N ASP A 252 -10.06 21.15 13.47
CA ASP A 252 -9.86 22.59 13.55
C ASP A 252 -9.95 23.26 12.17
N LEU A 253 -9.40 22.63 11.10
CA LEU A 253 -9.49 23.16 9.73
C LEU A 253 -10.92 23.20 9.20
N TYR A 254 -11.75 22.23 9.56
CA TYR A 254 -13.17 22.19 9.21
C TYR A 254 -14.05 23.02 10.17
N GLY A 255 -13.50 23.50 11.29
CA GLY A 255 -14.24 24.29 12.27
C GLY A 255 -15.25 23.48 13.10
N LEU A 256 -15.00 22.19 13.31
CA LEU A 256 -15.90 21.33 14.09
C LEU A 256 -15.96 21.76 15.56
N THR A 257 -17.19 21.83 16.06
CA THR A 257 -17.52 21.95 17.48
C THR A 257 -17.18 20.66 18.25
N GLU A 258 -17.11 20.73 19.57
CA GLU A 258 -16.87 19.55 20.41
C GLU A 258 -17.94 18.46 20.24
N GLU A 259 -19.22 18.85 20.09
CA GLU A 259 -20.32 17.90 19.85
C GLU A 259 -20.17 17.16 18.50
N GLU A 260 -19.72 17.87 17.46
CA GLU A 260 -19.45 17.26 16.15
C GLU A 260 -18.22 16.35 16.23
N ARG A 261 -17.17 16.73 16.95
CA ARG A 261 -15.99 15.88 17.20
C ARG A 261 -16.40 14.60 17.91
N ASP A 262 -17.19 14.71 18.98
CA ASP A 262 -17.71 13.55 19.72
C ASP A 262 -18.55 12.64 18.82
N THR A 263 -19.33 13.20 17.90
CA THR A 263 -20.09 12.43 16.92
C THR A 263 -19.19 11.62 15.99
N VAL A 264 -18.11 12.25 15.48
CA VAL A 264 -17.12 11.57 14.60
C VAL A 264 -16.31 10.52 15.35
N GLU A 265 -15.96 10.76 16.62
CA GLU A 265 -15.16 9.82 17.40
C GLU A 265 -15.94 8.56 17.84
N ASN A 266 -17.28 8.64 17.87
CA ASN A 266 -18.16 7.56 18.32
C ASN A 266 -18.95 6.87 17.18
N SER A 267 -18.67 7.20 15.91
CA SER A 267 -19.35 6.66 14.70
C SER A 267 -18.86 5.31 14.19
#